data_AF-A0A7S4V0Z4-F1
#
_entry.id   AF-A0A7S4V0Z4-F1
#
_cell.length_a   1.000
_cell.length_b   1.000
_cell.length_c   1.000
_cell.angle_alpha   90.00
_cell.angle_beta   90.00
_cell.angle_gamma   90.00
#
_symmetry.space_group_name_H-M   'P 1'
#
loop_
_entity.id
_entity.type
_entity.pdbx_description
1 polymer ?
#
loop_
_entity_poly.entity_id
_entity_poly.type
_entity_poly.pdbx_seq_one_letter_code
_entity_poly.pdbx_strand_id
1 'polypeptide(L)'
;SASRRYRSGGVFALAEGLGCDEGPENPAVFIHFTRDVDRCHVCALQEGGETIALGQWFEGEWCSIRMAFDWDLRVARIRLLHDKSSDMATAAKHEEVEVPFKSSTCDGCRYLMLFNQTCDFEAQYTDIIVA
;
A
#
# COMPACT_ATOMS: atom_id res chain seq x y z
N SER A 1 6.89 10.17 24.94
CA SER A 1 6.95 9.53 23.61
C SER A 1 7.99 10.26 22.78
N ALA A 2 8.90 9.56 22.12
CA ALA A 2 9.91 10.20 21.27
C ALA A 2 9.40 10.22 19.82
N SER A 3 8.74 11.31 19.40
CA SER A 3 8.39 11.50 17.98
C SER A 3 9.64 11.89 17.21
N ARG A 4 10.15 11.00 16.35
CA ARG A 4 11.24 11.34 15.43
C ARG A 4 10.62 11.98 14.18
N ARG A 5 10.66 13.32 14.11
CA ARG A 5 10.03 14.18 13.07
C ARG A 5 10.37 13.87 11.60
N TYR A 6 11.29 12.95 11.33
CA TYR A 6 11.83 12.72 9.98
C TYR A 6 12.14 11.25 9.67
N ARG A 7 11.57 10.30 10.44
CA ARG A 7 11.67 8.88 10.13
C ARG A 7 10.29 8.26 9.96
N SER A 8 10.19 7.58 8.81
CA SER A 8 9.40 6.39 8.50
C SER A 8 7.88 6.52 8.55
N GLY A 9 7.27 6.46 7.38
CA GLY A 9 6.22 5.45 7.24
C GLY A 9 6.85 4.15 6.71
N GLY A 10 6.03 3.13 6.55
CA GLY A 10 6.46 1.83 6.08
C GLY A 10 6.39 1.68 4.57
N VAL A 11 6.88 0.55 4.11
CA VAL A 11 6.65 0.07 2.76
C VAL A 11 5.89 -1.24 2.84
N PHE A 12 4.92 -1.38 1.94
CA PHE A 12 4.25 -2.63 1.61
C PHE A 12 4.51 -2.95 0.14
N ALA A 13 4.92 -4.17 -0.16
CA ALA A 13 5.03 -4.63 -1.54
C ALA A 13 4.49 -6.05 -1.70
N LEU A 14 3.85 -6.28 -2.85
CA LEU A 14 3.52 -7.61 -3.35
C LEU A 14 4.36 -7.85 -4.60
N ALA A 15 5.16 -8.91 -4.58
CA ALA A 15 6.24 -9.11 -5.54
C ALA A 15 6.46 -10.56 -5.91
N GLU A 16 7.02 -10.77 -7.09
CA GLU A 16 7.39 -12.10 -7.59
C GLU A 16 8.60 -12.68 -6.84
N GLY A 17 9.55 -11.80 -6.50
CA GLY A 17 10.78 -12.15 -5.79
C GLY A 17 11.05 -11.22 -4.61
N LEU A 18 11.83 -11.71 -3.64
CA LEU A 18 12.28 -10.90 -2.51
C LEU A 18 13.23 -9.77 -2.93
N GLY A 19 13.86 -9.91 -4.09
CA GLY A 19 14.89 -8.99 -4.58
C GLY A 19 16.15 -8.96 -3.71
N CYS A 20 16.82 -7.82 -3.69
CA CYS A 20 18.10 -7.61 -3.01
C CYS A 20 18.07 -6.31 -2.19
N ASP A 21 19.24 -5.76 -1.84
CA ASP A 21 19.36 -4.55 -1.01
C ASP A 21 18.68 -3.31 -1.63
N GLU A 22 18.36 -3.35 -2.93
CA GLU A 22 17.70 -2.26 -3.67
C GLU A 22 16.16 -2.31 -3.59
N GLY A 23 15.59 -3.42 -3.11
CA GLY A 23 14.13 -3.60 -2.98
C GLY A 23 13.60 -4.90 -3.58
N PRO A 24 12.27 -5.07 -3.63
CA PRO A 24 11.61 -6.26 -4.15
C PRO A 24 11.90 -6.48 -5.64
N GLU A 25 12.01 -7.73 -6.06
CA GLU A 25 12.16 -8.12 -7.45
C GLU A 25 10.78 -8.27 -8.11
N ASN A 26 10.59 -7.59 -9.24
CA ASN A 26 9.35 -7.56 -10.01
C ASN A 26 8.08 -7.36 -9.13
N PRO A 27 7.95 -6.21 -8.44
CA PRO A 27 6.75 -5.91 -7.67
C PRO A 27 5.54 -5.68 -8.60
N ALA A 28 4.40 -6.32 -8.30
CA ALA A 28 3.12 -5.94 -8.88
C ALA A 28 2.64 -4.62 -8.28
N VAL A 29 2.78 -4.47 -6.96
CA VAL A 29 2.39 -3.26 -6.23
C VAL A 29 3.48 -2.90 -5.24
N PHE A 30 3.76 -1.61 -5.15
CA PHE A 30 4.69 -1.04 -4.18
C PHE A 30 4.05 0.20 -3.56
N ILE A 31 3.72 0.14 -2.27
CA ILE A 31 3.01 1.19 -1.52
C ILE A 31 3.94 1.74 -0.45
N HIS A 32 4.05 3.06 -0.43
CA HIS A 32 4.73 3.80 0.62
C HIS A 32 3.71 4.48 1.51
N PHE A 33 3.91 4.31 2.81
CA PHE A 33 3.34 5.17 3.82
C PHE A 33 4.40 6.22 4.11
N THR A 34 4.02 7.49 4.08
CA THR A 34 4.92 8.60 4.38
C THR A 34 4.31 9.47 5.46
N ARG A 35 5.19 10.11 6.24
CA ARG A 35 4.83 11.07 7.27
C ARG A 35 5.67 12.32 7.05
N ASP A 36 4.99 13.39 6.71
CA ASP A 36 5.52 14.76 6.71
C ASP A 36 5.10 15.47 8.00
N VAL A 37 5.61 16.69 8.22
CA VAL A 37 5.44 17.48 9.45
C VAL A 37 3.98 17.59 9.88
N ASP A 38 3.06 17.72 8.93
CA ASP A 38 1.62 17.94 9.18
C ASP A 38 0.70 16.87 8.58
N ARG A 39 1.25 15.91 7.81
CA ARG A 39 0.42 14.99 7.02
C ARG A 39 1.00 13.60 6.91
N CYS A 40 0.11 12.62 6.90
CA CYS A 40 0.40 11.21 6.76
C CYS A 40 -0.25 10.73 5.47
N HIS A 41 0.56 10.29 4.50
CA HIS A 41 0.13 9.97 3.15
C HIS A 41 0.38 8.51 2.83
N VAL A 42 -0.44 7.97 1.93
CA VAL A 42 -0.26 6.64 1.35
C VAL A 42 -0.23 6.80 -0.17
N CYS A 43 0.83 6.30 -0.79
CA CYS A 43 1.05 6.41 -2.22
C CYS A 43 1.51 5.07 -2.80
N ALA A 44 1.05 4.74 -4.00
CA ALA A 44 1.63 3.68 -4.81
C ALA A 44 2.71 4.24 -5.72
N LEU A 45 3.78 3.46 -5.93
CA LEU A 45 4.84 3.78 -6.88
C LEU A 45 4.57 3.06 -8.21
N GLN A 46 4.75 3.76 -9.33
CA GLN A 46 4.59 3.23 -10.67
C GLN A 46 5.93 2.90 -11.34
N GLU A 47 5.88 2.14 -12.44
CA GLU A 47 7.01 1.99 -13.34
C GLU A 47 7.54 3.39 -13.77
N GLY A 48 8.86 3.59 -13.75
CA GLY A 48 9.46 4.92 -14.00
C GLY A 48 9.55 5.87 -12.79
N GLY A 49 8.94 5.53 -11.65
CA GLY A 49 9.13 6.24 -10.38
C GLY A 49 8.09 7.33 -10.05
N GLU A 50 7.06 7.48 -10.89
CA GLU A 50 5.91 8.33 -10.58
C GLU A 50 5.09 7.77 -9.42
N THR A 51 4.44 8.64 -8.65
CA THR A 51 3.65 8.24 -7.47
C THR A 51 2.18 8.56 -7.66
N ILE A 52 1.32 7.58 -7.41
CA ILE A 52 -0.14 7.75 -7.33
C ILE A 52 -0.54 7.93 -5.86
N ALA A 53 -1.24 9.02 -5.57
CA ALA A 53 -1.81 9.23 -4.25
C ALA A 53 -3.01 8.29 -4.02
N LEU A 54 -2.97 7.51 -2.94
CA LEU A 54 -4.05 6.61 -2.55
C LEU A 54 -4.90 7.21 -1.43
N GLY A 55 -4.31 8.07 -0.59
CA GLY A 55 -5.02 8.78 0.45
C GLY A 55 -4.12 9.20 1.61
N GLN A 56 -4.74 9.33 2.78
CA GLN A 56 -4.07 9.68 4.03
C GLN A 56 -4.28 8.57 5.05
N TRP A 57 -3.45 8.54 6.08
CA TRP A 57 -3.67 7.72 7.29
C TRP A 57 -3.58 8.63 8.51
N PHE A 58 -4.31 8.34 9.58
CA PHE A 58 -4.28 9.18 10.78
C PHE A 58 -3.71 8.42 11.99
N GLU A 59 -3.13 9.15 12.94
CA GLU A 59 -2.62 8.52 14.16
C GLU A 59 -3.76 8.08 15.08
N GLY A 60 -3.62 6.92 15.71
CA GLY A 60 -4.62 6.39 16.65
C GLY A 60 -5.90 5.91 15.98
N GLU A 61 -5.80 5.49 14.72
CA GLU A 61 -6.84 4.74 13.99
C GLU A 61 -6.19 3.61 13.20
N TRP A 62 -6.99 2.59 12.91
CA TRP A 62 -6.59 1.56 11.94
C TRP A 62 -6.89 2.06 10.54
N CYS A 63 -5.89 1.93 9.67
CA CYS A 63 -6.01 2.13 8.24
C CYS A 63 -5.81 0.79 7.54
N SER A 64 -6.81 0.34 6.79
CA SER A 64 -6.78 -0.90 6.03
C SER A 64 -6.67 -0.60 4.54
N ILE A 65 -5.79 -1.31 3.83
CA ILE A 65 -5.70 -1.26 2.37
C ILE A 65 -6.34 -2.53 1.81
N ARG A 66 -7.41 -2.36 1.02
CA ARG A 66 -7.98 -3.45 0.21
C ARG A 66 -7.49 -3.33 -1.23
N MET A 67 -7.06 -4.45 -1.80
CA MET A 67 -6.56 -4.52 -3.16
C MET A 67 -7.23 -5.66 -3.90
N ALA A 68 -7.65 -5.40 -5.13
CA ALA A 68 -8.06 -6.41 -6.10
C ALA A 68 -7.16 -6.31 -7.33
N PHE A 69 -6.66 -7.45 -7.81
CA PHE A 69 -5.73 -7.49 -8.93
C PHE A 69 -6.44 -7.92 -10.21
N ASP A 70 -6.24 -7.15 -11.27
CA ASP A 70 -6.64 -7.47 -12.63
C ASP A 70 -5.37 -7.75 -13.44
N TRP A 71 -5.00 -9.03 -13.54
CA TRP A 71 -3.76 -9.47 -14.18
C TRP A 71 -3.80 -9.30 -15.69
N ASP A 72 -4.98 -9.34 -16.31
CA ASP A 72 -5.15 -9.15 -17.75
C ASP A 72 -4.93 -7.67 -18.12
N LEU A 73 -5.48 -6.75 -17.33
CA LEU A 73 -5.30 -5.31 -17.52
C LEU A 73 -4.03 -4.75 -16.87
N ARG A 74 -3.32 -5.56 -16.07
CA ARG A 74 -2.12 -5.17 -15.28
C ARG A 74 -2.38 -3.98 -14.36
N VAL A 75 -3.53 -3.99 -13.67
CA VAL A 75 -3.91 -2.97 -12.69
C VAL A 75 -4.32 -3.57 -11.35
N ALA A 76 -3.99 -2.87 -10.27
CA ALA A 76 -4.49 -3.12 -8.93
C ALA A 76 -5.52 -2.05 -8.59
N ARG A 77 -6.74 -2.46 -8.24
CA ARG A 77 -7.77 -1.58 -7.71
C ARG A 77 -7.61 -1.49 -6.21
N ILE A 78 -7.24 -0.31 -5.71
CA ILE A 78 -6.84 -0.10 -4.32
C ILE A 78 -7.82 0.81 -3.61
N ARG A 79 -8.22 0.43 -2.39
CA ARG A 79 -9.10 1.23 -1.54
C ARG A 79 -8.54 1.33 -0.13
N LEU A 80 -8.44 2.55 0.38
CA LEU A 80 -8.11 2.82 1.79
C LEU A 80 -9.38 2.91 2.63
N LEU A 81 -9.37 2.24 3.78
CA LEU A 81 -10.46 2.21 4.75
C LEU A 81 -9.94 2.65 6.12
N HIS A 82 -10.76 3.39 6.85
CA HIS A 82 -10.43 3.89 8.19
C HIS A 82 -11.47 3.38 9.18
N ASP A 83 -11.04 2.86 10.32
CA ASP A 83 -11.95 2.29 11.32
C ASP A 83 -12.79 3.35 12.08
N LYS A 84 -12.54 4.65 11.84
CA LYS A 84 -13.34 5.75 12.40
C LYS A 84 -14.46 6.20 11.45
N SER A 85 -15.60 5.54 11.54
CA SER A 85 -16.92 6.21 11.46
C SER A 85 -17.99 5.33 12.13
N SER A 86 -18.25 5.60 13.42
CA SER A 86 -19.50 5.22 14.07
C SER A 86 -20.69 6.08 13.61
N ASP A 87 -20.43 7.06 12.73
CA ASP A 87 -21.46 7.79 12.00
C ASP A 87 -21.58 7.21 10.58
N MET A 88 -22.57 6.34 10.38
CA MET A 88 -23.08 5.92 9.06
C MET A 88 -23.73 7.09 8.28
N ALA A 89 -23.20 8.31 8.35
CA ALA A 89 -23.75 9.50 7.71
C ALA A 89 -22.75 10.29 6.86
N THR A 90 -21.45 10.01 6.95
CA THR A 90 -20.45 10.52 6.01
C THR A 90 -19.50 9.40 5.62
N ALA A 91 -20.03 8.39 4.93
CA ALA A 91 -19.22 7.60 4.03
C ALA A 91 -18.72 8.55 2.93
N ALA A 92 -17.64 9.28 3.21
CA ALA A 92 -16.80 9.80 2.14
C ALA A 92 -16.56 8.60 1.24
N LYS A 93 -17.04 8.65 0.00
CA LYS A 93 -16.85 7.59 -0.98
C LYS A 93 -15.39 7.19 -0.90
N HIS A 94 -15.10 6.02 -0.33
CA HIS A 94 -13.76 5.47 -0.37
C HIS A 94 -13.51 5.17 -1.84
N GLU A 95 -12.88 6.14 -2.52
CA GLU A 95 -12.65 6.09 -3.95
C GLU A 95 -11.65 4.98 -4.20
N GLU A 96 -12.06 4.06 -5.06
CA GLU A 96 -11.19 3.02 -5.54
C GLU A 96 -10.26 3.64 -6.57
N VAL A 97 -8.96 3.52 -6.33
CA VAL A 97 -7.92 4.05 -7.22
C VAL A 97 -7.35 2.89 -8.02
N GLU A 98 -7.43 2.99 -9.34
CA GLU A 98 -6.74 2.05 -10.22
C GLU A 98 -5.26 2.41 -10.32
N VAL A 99 -4.41 1.45 -9.97
CA VAL A 99 -2.95 1.58 -9.93
C VAL A 99 -2.36 0.57 -10.91
N PRO A 100 -1.76 1.02 -12.02
CA PRO A 100 -1.00 0.12 -12.89
C PRO A 100 0.09 -0.62 -12.11
N PHE A 101 0.39 -1.84 -12.52
CA PHE A 101 1.44 -2.62 -11.86
C PHE A 101 2.77 -1.86 -11.89
N LYS A 102 3.52 -1.94 -10.79
CA LYS A 102 4.83 -1.30 -10.64
C LYS A 102 5.86 -1.88 -11.64
N SER A 103 5.71 -3.16 -11.98
CA SER A 103 6.44 -3.87 -13.01
C SER A 103 5.45 -4.49 -13.99
N SER A 104 5.51 -4.06 -15.25
CA SER A 104 4.71 -4.61 -16.35
C SER A 104 4.98 -6.09 -16.65
N THR A 105 6.12 -6.62 -16.19
CA THR A 105 6.52 -8.03 -16.36
C THR A 105 6.21 -8.91 -15.15
N CYS A 106 5.61 -8.37 -14.09
CA CYS A 106 5.25 -9.16 -12.91
C CYS A 106 4.05 -10.07 -13.22
N ASP A 107 4.27 -11.38 -13.29
CA ASP A 107 3.24 -12.39 -13.61
C ASP A 107 2.64 -13.09 -12.38
N GLY A 108 3.06 -12.70 -11.18
CA GLY A 108 2.52 -13.24 -9.95
C GLY A 108 3.18 -12.66 -8.70
N CYS A 109 2.47 -12.74 -7.58
CA CYS A 109 2.99 -12.35 -6.27
C CYS A 109 3.28 -13.60 -5.45
N ARG A 110 4.56 -13.86 -5.16
CA ARG A 110 4.98 -14.97 -4.27
C ARG A 110 5.30 -14.49 -2.86
N TYR A 111 5.59 -13.20 -2.72
CA TYR A 111 6.04 -12.60 -1.48
C TYR A 111 5.20 -11.37 -1.14
N LEU A 112 4.90 -11.25 0.15
CA LEU A 112 4.42 -10.04 0.79
C LEU A 112 5.58 -9.48 1.62
N MET A 113 5.97 -8.25 1.33
CA MET A 113 7.09 -7.60 1.98
C MET A 113 6.63 -6.38 2.76
N LEU A 114 7.07 -6.30 4.02
CA LEU A 114 6.84 -5.19 4.92
C LEU A 114 8.19 -4.74 5.48
N PHE A 115 8.58 -3.51 5.23
CA PHE A 115 9.84 -2.97 5.74
C PHE A 115 9.73 -1.49 6.11
N ASN A 116 10.68 -1.03 6.93
CA ASN A 116 10.73 0.33 7.49
C ASN A 116 9.47 0.73 8.29
N GLN A 117 8.76 -0.25 8.86
CA GLN A 117 7.58 0.00 9.69
C GLN A 117 7.98 0.58 11.04
N THR A 118 7.29 1.65 11.46
CA THR A 118 7.45 2.26 12.80
C THR A 118 6.14 2.38 13.58
N CYS A 119 5.11 1.70 13.11
CA CYS A 119 3.81 1.59 13.74
C CYS A 119 3.25 0.18 13.54
N ASP A 120 2.21 -0.14 14.30
CA ASP A 120 1.48 -1.40 14.16
C ASP A 120 0.79 -1.41 12.79
N PHE A 121 0.88 -2.55 12.10
CA PHE A 121 0.33 -2.73 10.77
C PHE A 121 -0.31 -4.12 10.68
N GLU A 122 -1.49 -4.17 10.08
CA GLU A 122 -2.19 -5.41 9.76
C GLU A 122 -2.39 -5.51 8.25
N ALA A 123 -1.85 -6.58 7.64
CA ALA A 123 -2.18 -6.94 6.27
C ALA A 123 -3.10 -8.15 6.27
N GLN A 124 -4.21 -8.04 5.54
CA GLN A 124 -5.09 -9.15 5.21
C GLN A 124 -5.20 -9.25 3.69
N TYR A 125 -5.13 -10.47 3.16
CA TYR A 125 -5.22 -10.75 1.73
C TYR A 125 -6.05 -12.03 1.53
N THR A 126 -6.96 -11.99 0.56
CA THR A 126 -7.98 -13.04 0.38
C THR A 126 -7.73 -13.95 -0.82
N ASP A 127 -6.83 -13.57 -1.73
CA ASP A 127 -6.57 -14.29 -2.98
C ASP A 127 -5.18 -14.96 -2.96
N ILE A 128 -4.99 -15.89 -2.02
CA ILE A 128 -3.82 -16.79 -2.05
C ILE A 128 -4.17 -17.97 -2.94
N ILE A 129 -3.69 -17.97 -4.18
CA ILE A 129 -3.61 -19.21 -4.96
C ILE A 129 -2.36 -19.94 -4.45
N VAL A 130 -2.57 -20.90 -3.54
CA VAL A 130 -1.53 -21.85 -3.15
C VAL A 130 -1.44 -22.88 -4.26
N ALA A 131 -0.37 -22.81 -5.06
CA ALA A 131 -0.03 -23.83 -6.05
C ALA A 131 0.76 -24.98 -5.40
#